data_AF-A0A938JJX2-F1
#
_entry.id   AF-A0A938JJX2-F1
#
_cell.length_a   1.000
_cell.length_b   1.000
_cell.length_c   1.000
_cell.angle_alpha   90.00
_cell.angle_beta   90.00
_cell.angle_gamma   90.00
#
_symmetry.space_group_name_H-M   'P 1'
#
loop_
_entity.id
_entity.type
_entity.pdbx_description
1 polymer ?
#
loop_
_entity_poly.entity_id
_entity_poly.type
_entity_poly.pdbx_seq_one_letter_code
_entity_poly.pdbx_strand_id
1 'polypeptide(L)'
;MVGDWIYYRNESAGFKIFKIKTDGSNREMVTDDNSSFINVVDDWVYYQTWGNGKNIFKIKIDGSNRKQVNKDSSSFINVLGDLI
;
A
#
# COMPACT_ATOMS: atom_id res chain seq x y z
N MET A 1 -15.77 -7.24 -2.68
CA MET A 1 -16.08 -5.92 -2.08
C MET A 1 -14.89 -5.49 -1.23
N VAL A 2 -14.20 -4.41 -1.62
CA VAL A 2 -13.17 -3.72 -0.79
C VAL A 2 -13.88 -2.82 0.25
N GLY A 3 -15.02 -3.28 0.76
CA GLY A 3 -16.12 -2.41 1.19
C GLY A 3 -15.93 -1.69 2.52
N ASP A 4 -15.02 -2.14 3.36
CA ASP A 4 -14.98 -1.69 4.76
C ASP A 4 -13.67 -1.02 5.16
N TRP A 5 -12.72 -0.77 4.25
CA TRP A 5 -11.39 -0.30 4.62
C TRP A 5 -10.91 0.90 3.79
N ILE A 6 -10.34 1.88 4.48
CA ILE A 6 -9.61 3.02 3.93
C ILE A 6 -8.11 2.74 4.12
N TYR A 7 -7.34 2.80 3.04
CA TYR A 7 -5.89 2.70 3.07
C TYR A 7 -5.28 4.08 2.88
N TYR A 8 -4.30 4.44 3.71
CA TYR A 8 -3.71 5.76 3.67
C TYR A 8 -2.26 5.76 4.15
N ARG A 9 -1.51 6.73 3.65
CA ARG A 9 -0.18 7.09 4.14
C ARG A 9 -0.33 8.01 5.34
N ASN A 10 0.34 7.69 6.44
CA ASN A 10 0.37 8.55 7.62
C ASN A 10 1.71 9.32 7.68
N GLU A 11 1.67 10.63 7.41
CA GLU A 11 2.86 11.48 7.37
C GLU A 11 3.53 11.62 8.75
N SER A 12 2.73 11.80 9.81
CA SER A 12 3.22 11.89 11.18
C SER A 12 3.83 10.58 11.70
N ALA A 13 3.57 9.46 11.04
CA ALA A 13 4.12 8.15 11.37
C ALA A 13 5.27 7.74 10.44
N GLY A 14 5.97 8.69 9.80
CA GLY A 14 7.10 8.41 8.92
C GLY A 14 6.69 7.87 7.54
N PHE A 15 5.54 8.31 7.04
CA PHE A 15 4.99 7.96 5.72
C PHE A 15 4.66 6.46 5.57
N LYS A 16 4.36 5.79 6.67
CA LYS A 16 3.92 4.39 6.74
C LYS A 16 2.51 4.21 6.20
N ILE A 17 2.17 2.99 5.78
CA ILE A 17 0.82 2.66 5.31
C ILE A 17 0.01 2.07 6.47
N PHE A 18 -1.17 2.65 6.69
CA PHE A 18 -2.18 2.13 7.59
C PHE A 18 -3.45 1.81 6.81
N LYS A 19 -4.27 0.95 7.41
CA LYS A 19 -5.68 0.78 7.05
C LYS A 19 -6.55 1.06 8.26
N ILE A 20 -7.76 1.53 8.02
CA ILE A 20 -8.78 1.78 9.04
C ILE A 20 -10.13 1.42 8.46
N LYS A 21 -11.07 0.98 9.31
CA LYS A 21 -12.42 0.75 8.81
C LYS A 21 -13.07 2.07 8.37
N THR A 22 -14.03 2.00 7.45
CA THR A 22 -14.79 3.17 6.97
C THR A 22 -15.60 3.85 8.08
N ASP A 23 -15.93 3.13 9.14
CA ASP A 23 -16.53 3.66 10.38
C ASP A 23 -15.52 4.32 11.34
N GLY A 24 -14.23 4.33 10.99
CA GLY A 24 -13.15 4.90 11.81
C GLY A 24 -12.59 3.96 12.87
N SER A 25 -13.10 2.73 12.98
CA SER A 25 -12.60 1.74 13.94
C SER A 25 -11.45 0.90 13.37
N ASN A 26 -10.85 0.08 14.25
CA ASN A 26 -9.91 -0.97 13.89
C ASN A 26 -8.73 -0.52 13.02
N ARG A 27 -8.08 0.59 13.40
CA ARG A 27 -6.89 1.10 12.73
C ARG A 27 -5.71 0.16 12.90
N GLU A 28 -5.12 -0.28 11.79
CA GLU A 28 -4.02 -1.24 11.75
C GLU A 28 -2.89 -0.73 10.83
N MET A 29 -1.64 -1.05 11.17
CA MET A 29 -0.50 -0.79 10.29
C MET A 29 -0.40 -1.92 9.25
N VAL A 30 -0.17 -1.57 7.99
CA VAL A 30 0.03 -2.54 6.90
C VAL A 30 1.53 -2.74 6.65
N THR A 31 2.29 -1.64 6.57
CA THR A 31 3.75 -1.68 6.43
C THR A 31 4.38 -0.47 7.11
N ASP A 32 5.60 -0.66 7.62
CA ASP A 32 6.45 0.38 8.19
C ASP A 32 7.40 1.04 7.17
N ASP A 33 7.29 0.69 5.88
CA ASP A 33 8.01 1.34 4.80
C ASP A 33 7.60 2.81 4.63
N ASN A 34 8.57 3.68 4.33
CA ASN A 34 8.29 5.03 3.83
C ASN A 34 7.69 4.92 2.41
N SER A 35 6.40 5.20 2.28
CA SER A 35 5.61 4.77 1.13
C SER A 35 4.84 5.90 0.44
N SER A 36 4.58 5.75 -0.86
CA SER A 36 3.78 6.66 -1.70
C SER A 36 2.99 5.90 -2.78
N PHE A 37 2.04 6.59 -3.43
CA PHE A 37 1.28 6.10 -4.60
C PHE A 37 0.52 4.78 -4.37
N ILE A 38 -0.17 4.66 -3.24
CA ILE A 38 -0.87 3.43 -2.83
C ILE A 38 -1.99 3.08 -3.82
N ASN A 39 -2.00 1.83 -4.28
CA ASN A 39 -3.11 1.20 -5.02
C ASN A 39 -3.49 -0.11 -4.32
N VAL A 40 -4.78 -0.41 -4.20
CA VAL A 40 -5.27 -1.65 -3.57
C VAL A 40 -6.10 -2.42 -4.58
N VAL A 41 -5.71 -3.65 -4.86
CA VAL A 41 -6.39 -4.57 -5.80
C VAL A 41 -6.43 -5.94 -5.15
N ASP A 42 -7.64 -6.51 -5.03
CA ASP A 42 -7.91 -7.73 -4.28
C ASP A 42 -7.31 -7.67 -2.86
N ASP A 43 -6.51 -8.68 -2.50
CA ASP A 43 -5.84 -8.78 -1.21
C ASP A 43 -4.47 -8.08 -1.17
N TRP A 44 -4.11 -7.29 -2.18
CA TRP A 44 -2.77 -6.71 -2.30
C TRP A 44 -2.80 -5.18 -2.23
N VAL A 45 -1.85 -4.64 -1.47
CA VAL A 45 -1.49 -3.22 -1.48
C VAL A 45 -0.21 -3.07 -2.28
N TYR A 46 -0.28 -2.30 -3.37
CA TYR A 46 0.85 -1.91 -4.21
C TYR A 46 1.26 -0.48 -3.87
N TYR A 47 2.54 -0.24 -3.71
CA TYR A 47 3.05 1.06 -3.28
C TYR A 47 4.49 1.28 -3.77
N GLN A 48 4.86 2.54 -3.92
CA GLN A 48 6.25 2.94 -4.10
C GLN A 48 6.91 3.10 -2.73
N THR A 49 8.14 2.62 -2.56
CA THR A 49 8.98 2.97 -1.40
C THR A 49 9.85 4.19 -1.69
N TRP A 50 10.11 5.03 -0.68
CA TRP A 50 11.09 6.11 -0.76
C TRP A 50 12.46 5.63 -0.24
N GLY A 51 13.53 6.12 -0.88
CA GLY A 51 14.92 5.76 -0.57
C GLY A 51 15.74 5.47 -1.83
N ASN A 52 16.81 4.68 -1.68
CA ASN A 52 17.69 4.27 -2.78
C ASN A 52 16.97 3.25 -3.69
N GLY A 53 16.19 3.75 -4.64
CA GLY A 53 15.59 2.92 -5.69
C GLY A 53 14.22 3.40 -6.16
N LYS A 54 13.41 4.04 -5.29
CA LYS A 54 12.03 4.44 -5.60
C LYS A 54 11.22 3.31 -6.27
N ASN A 55 11.34 2.10 -5.74
CA ASN A 55 10.82 0.88 -6.36
C ASN A 55 9.38 0.58 -5.95
N ILE A 56 8.75 -0.29 -6.72
CA ILE A 56 7.42 -0.81 -6.46
C ILE A 56 7.53 -2.05 -5.58
N PHE A 57 6.76 -2.05 -4.50
CA PHE A 57 6.53 -3.19 -3.63
C PHE A 57 5.05 -3.55 -3.63
N LYS A 58 4.77 -4.80 -3.28
CA LYS A 58 3.44 -5.25 -2.91
C LYS A 58 3.46 -6.00 -1.60
N ILE A 59 2.38 -5.89 -0.84
CA ILE A 59 2.19 -6.56 0.44
C ILE A 59 0.73 -6.99 0.56
N LYS A 60 0.45 -8.10 1.25
CA LYS A 60 -0.93 -8.50 1.51
C LYS A 60 -1.59 -7.48 2.45
N ILE A 61 -2.91 -7.35 2.37
CA ILE A 61 -3.70 -6.41 3.21
C ILE A 61 -3.59 -6.67 4.72
N ASP A 62 -3.12 -7.84 5.13
CA ASP A 62 -2.81 -8.22 6.51
C ASP A 62 -1.36 -7.90 6.93
N GLY A 63 -0.56 -7.28 6.06
CA GLY A 63 0.85 -6.96 6.29
C GLY A 63 1.81 -8.12 6.00
N SER A 64 1.32 -9.28 5.55
CA SER A 64 2.16 -10.42 5.23
C SER A 64 2.70 -10.37 3.80
N ASN A 65 3.68 -11.25 3.50
CA ASN A 65 4.10 -11.57 2.14
C ASN A 65 4.59 -10.37 1.30
N ARG A 66 5.28 -9.42 1.94
CA ARG A 66 5.91 -8.27 1.29
C ARG A 66 6.90 -8.71 0.22
N LYS A 67 6.79 -8.17 -0.99
CA LYS A 67 7.65 -8.50 -2.14
C LYS A 67 7.98 -7.26 -2.97
N GLN A 68 9.24 -7.18 -3.40
CA GLN A 68 9.66 -6.22 -4.42
C GLN A 68 9.12 -6.65 -5.78
N VAL A 69 8.52 -5.73 -6.53
CA VAL A 69 7.97 -5.98 -7.87
C VAL A 69 8.99 -5.60 -8.94
N ASN A 70 9.73 -4.52 -8.77
CA ASN A 70 10.76 -4.08 -9.71
C ASN A 70 12.00 -3.50 -9.02
N LYS A 71 13.08 -3.27 -9.78
CA LYS A 71 14.32 -2.63 -9.31
C LYS A 71 14.54 -1.22 -9.86
N ASP A 72 13.62 -0.73 -10.69
CA ASP A 72 13.68 0.59 -11.30
C ASP A 72 12.96 1.65 -10.46
N SER A 73 13.39 2.90 -10.60
CA SER A 73 12.68 4.04 -10.03
C SER A 73 11.37 4.25 -10.76
N SER A 74 10.25 4.14 -10.04
CA SER A 74 8.90 4.17 -10.62
C SER A 74 7.92 4.88 -9.70
N SER A 75 7.20 5.87 -10.22
CA SER A 75 6.21 6.69 -9.50
C SER A 75 4.86 6.61 -10.23
N PHE A 76 3.79 7.15 -9.63
CA PHE A 76 2.47 7.26 -10.27
C PHE A 76 1.92 5.91 -10.75
N ILE A 77 2.10 4.88 -9.94
CA ILE A 77 1.61 3.54 -10.24
C ILE A 77 0.08 3.51 -10.33
N ASN A 78 -0.41 2.76 -11.31
CA ASN A 78 -1.80 2.36 -11.45
C ASN A 78 -1.80 0.84 -11.60
N VAL A 79 -2.67 0.17 -10.88
CA VAL A 79 -2.84 -1.28 -10.98
C VAL A 79 -4.22 -1.54 -11.55
N LEU A 80 -4.26 -2.10 -12.75
CA LEU A 80 -5.52 -2.52 -13.38
C LEU A 80 -5.86 -3.90 -12.84
N GLY A 81 -7.03 -4.02 -12.21
CA GLY A 81 -7.63 -5.32 -11.94
C GLY A 81 -8.23 -5.92 -13.21
N ASP A 82 -8.58 -7.20 -13.16
CA ASP A 82 -9.38 -7.80 -14.23
C ASP A 82 -10.75 -7.09 -14.28
N LEU A 83 -11.04 -6.45 -15.41
CA LEU A 83 -12.40 -6.03 -15.75
C LEU A 83 -13.22 -7.31 -15.93
N ILE A 84 -14.14 -7.58 -15.01
CA ILE A 84 -15.16 -8.62 -15.18
C ILE A 84 -16.16 -8.15 -16.25
#